data_AF-A0A519X535-F1
#
_entry.id   AF-A0A519X535-F1
#
_cell.length_a   1.000
_cell.length_b   1.000
_cell.length_c   1.000
_cell.angle_alpha   90.00
_cell.angle_beta   90.00
_cell.angle_gamma   90.00
#
_symmetry.space_group_name_H-M   'P 1'
#
loop_
_entity.id
_entity.type
_entity.pdbx_description
1 polymer ?
#
loop_
_entity_poly.entity_id
_entity_poly.type
_entity_poly.pdbx_seq_one_letter_code
_entity_poly.pdbx_strand_id
1 'polypeptide(L)'
;MKPYKKALVSFSISILFCGFSFVSNAQEAILPEISYLYVEKLIAAAKENYPRVKSLSSQIDAAKNDLSIAKTSWLDPFSFQYVARSNSSQGNLVDLTTQDLLTGYQFGVSFNPASLLAKPATVKKAKKQVDVAKYSKEEYELNLEAQVKTRYFTFLQAQKSLRPLNDALIDAETNLKVVRLAFQKAEVKLEDYNAASINYNQTFTSKLQAETTYLTAKAALEELTVKKLEEIK
;
A
#
# COMPACT_ATOMS: atom_id res chain seq x y z
N MET A 1 45.77 58.32 34.45
CA MET A 1 45.14 57.02 34.11
C MET A 1 44.86 57.02 32.62
N LYS A 2 45.55 56.16 31.86
CA LYS A 2 45.82 56.33 30.42
C LYS A 2 44.60 55.98 29.52
N PRO A 3 44.31 56.76 28.45
CA PRO A 3 43.08 56.64 27.63
C PRO A 3 42.97 55.35 26.81
N TYR A 4 44.06 54.60 26.67
CA TYR A 4 44.13 53.39 25.85
C TYR A 4 43.35 52.21 26.45
N LYS A 5 43.15 52.18 27.78
CA LYS A 5 42.36 51.12 28.43
C LYS A 5 40.87 51.22 28.14
N LYS A 6 40.33 52.42 27.89
CA LYS A 6 38.90 52.61 27.56
C LYS A 6 38.59 52.22 26.12
N ALA A 7 39.50 52.48 25.19
CA ALA A 7 39.34 52.09 23.78
C ALA A 7 39.39 50.57 23.59
N LEU A 8 40.26 49.87 24.34
CA LEU A 8 40.41 48.41 24.27
C LEU A 8 39.18 47.70 24.84
N VAL A 9 38.60 48.21 25.93
CA VAL A 9 37.35 47.68 26.51
C VAL A 9 36.15 47.94 25.60
N SER A 10 36.08 49.11 24.94
CA SER A 10 35.00 49.41 23.97
C SER A 10 35.09 48.54 22.72
N PHE A 11 36.30 48.18 22.28
CA PHE A 11 36.51 47.28 21.15
C PHE A 11 36.18 45.82 21.50
N SER A 12 36.52 45.38 22.72
CA SER A 12 36.15 44.04 23.21
C SER A 12 34.65 43.86 23.44
N ILE A 13 33.90 44.92 23.78
CA ILE A 13 32.44 44.87 23.93
C ILE A 13 31.73 44.81 22.56
N SER A 14 32.29 45.46 21.53
CA SER A 14 31.70 45.44 20.19
C SER A 14 31.87 44.09 19.48
N ILE A 15 32.92 43.33 19.82
CA ILE A 15 33.15 41.96 19.30
C ILE A 15 32.24 40.94 20.00
N LEU A 16 31.84 41.19 21.25
CA LEU A 16 30.96 40.31 22.02
C LEU A 16 29.48 40.39 21.58
N PHE A 17 29.10 41.45 20.85
CA PHE A 17 27.73 41.64 20.35
C PHE A 17 27.49 41.08 18.94
N CYS A 18 28.54 40.67 18.22
CA CYS A 18 28.43 40.02 16.91
C CYS A 18 28.28 38.48 16.98
N GLY A 19 28.25 37.90 18.18
CA GLY A 19 28.17 36.45 18.40
C GLY A 19 26.74 35.88 18.44
N PHE A 20 25.71 36.71 18.37
CA PHE A 20 24.34 36.23 18.17
C PHE A 20 24.14 35.90 16.69
N SER A 21 24.68 34.75 16.30
CA SER A 21 24.33 34.09 15.05
C SER A 21 22.81 33.93 15.02
N PHE A 22 22.16 34.68 14.13
CA PHE A 22 20.84 34.34 13.65
C PHE A 22 20.90 32.89 13.16
N VAL A 23 20.26 31.97 13.88
CA VAL A 23 19.95 30.64 13.36
C VAL A 23 18.85 30.83 12.32
N SER A 24 19.22 31.35 11.15
CA SER A 24 18.42 31.31 9.94
C SER A 24 18.57 29.92 9.33
N ASN A 25 17.94 28.94 9.97
CA ASN A 25 17.67 27.65 9.36
C ASN A 25 16.17 27.38 9.52
N ALA A 26 15.37 28.07 8.71
CA ALA A 26 14.10 27.50 8.25
C ALA A 26 14.43 26.37 7.26
N GLN A 27 15.21 25.38 7.70
CA GLN A 27 15.29 24.11 7.02
C GLN A 27 13.95 23.46 7.34
N GLU A 28 12.98 23.57 6.41
CA GLU A 28 11.68 22.91 6.50
C GLU A 28 11.91 21.40 6.52
N ALA A 29 12.29 20.89 7.70
CA ALA A 29 12.43 19.48 7.95
C ALA A 29 11.04 18.86 7.87
N ILE A 30 10.94 17.69 7.26
CA ILE A 30 9.67 16.96 7.13
C ILE A 30 9.24 16.35 8.48
N LEU A 31 10.23 16.01 9.32
CA LEU A 31 10.06 15.31 10.60
C LEU A 31 9.06 15.96 11.59
N PRO A 32 9.00 17.29 11.79
CA PRO A 32 8.08 17.91 12.74
C PRO A 32 6.61 17.93 12.28
N GLU A 33 6.35 17.72 10.98
CA GLU A 33 5.01 17.85 10.39
C GLU A 33 4.30 16.51 10.15
N ILE A 34 4.94 15.39 10.52
CA ILE A 34 4.33 14.08 10.38
C ILE A 34 3.18 13.94 11.39
N SER A 35 1.95 13.95 10.90
CA SER A 35 0.78 13.59 11.70
C SER A 35 0.64 12.07 11.73
N TYR A 36 1.18 11.44 12.77
CA TYR A 36 1.04 10.00 12.98
C TYR A 36 -0.43 9.57 13.06
N LEU A 37 -1.30 10.42 13.64
CA LEU A 37 -2.74 10.15 13.68
C LEU A 37 -3.36 10.08 12.27
N TYR A 38 -2.92 10.94 11.36
CA TYR A 38 -3.38 10.92 9.97
C TYR A 38 -2.89 9.66 9.24
N VAL A 39 -1.64 9.25 9.49
CA VAL A 39 -1.08 8.01 8.93
C VAL A 39 -1.89 6.79 9.38
N GLU A 40 -2.28 6.71 10.65
CA GLU A 40 -3.13 5.62 11.14
C GLU A 40 -4.51 5.60 10.46
N LYS A 41 -5.12 6.77 10.21
CA LYS A 41 -6.37 6.84 9.43
C LYS A 41 -6.20 6.34 7.99
N LEU A 42 -5.09 6.67 7.33
CA LEU A 42 -4.78 6.18 5.98
C LEU A 42 -4.60 4.66 5.98
N ILE A 43 -3.92 4.11 6.99
CA ILE A 43 -3.73 2.66 7.15
C ILE A 43 -5.07 1.96 7.34
N ALA A 44 -5.93 2.49 8.21
CA ALA A 44 -7.27 1.96 8.43
C ALA A 44 -8.10 1.97 7.14
N ALA A 45 -8.11 3.09 6.42
CA ALA A 45 -8.80 3.21 5.14
C ALA A 45 -8.27 2.21 4.10
N ALA A 46 -6.96 2.01 4.01
CA ALA A 46 -6.36 1.04 3.12
C ALA A 46 -6.75 -0.40 3.50
N LYS A 47 -6.64 -0.79 4.77
CA LYS A 47 -7.01 -2.14 5.23
C LYS A 47 -8.49 -2.46 4.98
N GLU A 48 -9.38 -1.47 5.10
CA GLU A 48 -10.81 -1.63 4.85
C GLU A 48 -11.15 -1.75 3.35
N ASN A 49 -10.55 -0.90 2.51
CA ASN A 49 -11.01 -0.73 1.14
C ASN A 49 -10.21 -1.53 0.10
N TYR A 50 -8.96 -1.90 0.40
CA TYR A 50 -8.05 -2.46 -0.59
C TYR A 50 -8.48 -3.88 -1.06
N PRO A 51 -8.65 -4.12 -2.38
CA PRO A 51 -9.20 -5.37 -2.91
C PRO A 51 -8.42 -6.63 -2.51
N ARG A 52 -7.10 -6.54 -2.37
CA ARG A 52 -6.28 -7.71 -1.99
C ARG A 52 -6.59 -8.20 -0.57
N VAL A 53 -6.89 -7.29 0.36
CA VAL A 53 -7.30 -7.66 1.73
C VAL A 53 -8.63 -8.40 1.72
N LYS A 54 -9.57 -7.98 0.87
CA LYS A 54 -10.85 -8.67 0.66
C LYS A 54 -10.64 -10.07 0.10
N SER A 55 -9.78 -10.22 -0.92
CA SER A 55 -9.42 -11.52 -1.49
C SER A 55 -8.81 -12.48 -0.45
N LEU A 56 -7.89 -11.99 0.38
CA LEU A 56 -7.29 -12.79 1.47
C LEU A 56 -8.33 -13.18 2.54
N SER A 57 -9.27 -12.29 2.84
CA SER A 57 -10.38 -12.60 3.74
C SER A 57 -11.26 -13.73 3.17
N SER A 58 -11.57 -13.69 1.87
CA SER A 58 -12.29 -14.78 1.19
C SER A 58 -11.51 -16.09 1.18
N GLN A 59 -10.17 -16.05 1.08
CA GLN A 59 -9.33 -17.26 1.18
C GLN A 59 -9.38 -17.89 2.57
N ILE A 60 -9.41 -17.07 3.62
CA ILE A 60 -9.62 -17.55 4.99
C ILE A 60 -10.98 -18.24 5.10
N ASP A 61 -12.04 -17.65 4.54
CA ASP A 61 -13.38 -18.23 4.60
C ASP A 61 -13.48 -19.52 3.79
N ALA A 62 -12.82 -19.60 2.62
CA ALA A 62 -12.67 -20.84 1.86
C ALA A 62 -11.98 -21.94 2.69
N ALA A 63 -10.86 -21.62 3.34
CA ALA A 63 -10.15 -22.57 4.20
C ALA A 63 -11.00 -23.02 5.41
N LYS A 64 -11.83 -22.14 5.98
CA LYS A 64 -12.78 -22.49 7.06
C LYS A 64 -13.88 -23.42 6.55
N ASN A 65 -14.36 -23.20 5.32
CA ASN A 65 -15.34 -24.08 4.69
C ASN A 65 -14.72 -25.46 4.43
N ASP A 66 -13.48 -25.52 3.94
CA ASP A 66 -12.75 -26.78 3.78
C ASP A 66 -12.55 -27.51 5.11
N LEU A 67 -12.24 -26.79 6.20
CA LEU A 67 -12.19 -27.37 7.53
C LEU A 67 -13.55 -27.91 7.98
N SER A 68 -14.63 -27.21 7.66
CA SER A 68 -16.00 -27.65 7.99
C SER A 68 -16.37 -28.91 7.19
N ILE A 69 -16.05 -28.95 5.90
CA ILE A 69 -16.19 -30.13 5.05
C ILE A 69 -15.37 -31.29 5.63
N ALA A 70 -14.10 -31.06 5.99
CA ALA A 70 -13.25 -32.09 6.59
C ALA A 70 -13.81 -32.64 7.91
N LYS A 71 -14.47 -31.81 8.71
CA LYS A 71 -15.17 -32.25 9.94
C LYS A 71 -16.42 -33.06 9.63
N THR A 72 -17.27 -32.60 8.70
CA THR A 72 -18.47 -33.33 8.28
C THR A 72 -18.12 -34.64 7.58
N SER A 73 -16.93 -34.72 6.97
CA SER A 73 -16.42 -35.91 6.31
C SER A 73 -16.24 -37.12 7.24
N TRP A 74 -16.34 -36.92 8.55
CA TRP A 74 -16.46 -38.03 9.52
C TRP A 74 -17.73 -38.88 9.32
N LEU A 75 -18.73 -38.35 8.63
CA LEU A 75 -19.96 -39.05 8.29
C LEU A 75 -19.86 -39.82 6.96
N ASP A 76 -18.85 -39.53 6.11
CA ASP A 76 -18.63 -40.20 4.82
C ASP A 76 -18.53 -41.73 4.87
N PRO A 77 -17.98 -42.36 5.93
CA PRO A 77 -17.94 -43.82 6.00
C PRO A 77 -19.32 -44.46 5.94
N PHE A 78 -20.39 -43.73 6.25
CA PHE A 78 -21.76 -44.20 6.17
C PHE A 78 -22.37 -43.77 4.84
N SER A 79 -22.67 -44.74 3.97
CA SER A 79 -23.47 -44.47 2.78
C SER A 79 -24.80 -45.21 2.85
N PHE A 80 -25.86 -44.53 2.45
CA PHE A 80 -27.19 -45.10 2.31
C PHE A 80 -27.49 -45.22 0.81
N GLN A 81 -27.69 -46.45 0.35
CA GLN A 81 -28.04 -46.74 -1.03
C GLN A 81 -29.47 -47.29 -1.08
N TYR A 82 -30.30 -46.68 -1.92
CA TYR A 82 -31.60 -47.20 -2.29
C TYR A 82 -31.58 -47.54 -3.78
N VAL A 83 -31.96 -48.76 -4.13
CA VAL A 83 -32.09 -49.21 -5.52
C VAL A 83 -33.48 -49.82 -5.69
N ALA A 84 -34.26 -49.25 -6.60
CA ALA A 84 -35.51 -49.83 -7.08
C ALA A 84 -35.26 -50.44 -8.45
N ARG A 85 -35.47 -51.75 -8.59
CA ARG A 85 -35.34 -52.46 -9.88
C ARG A 85 -36.74 -52.83 -10.39
N SER A 86 -37.13 -52.28 -11.54
CA SER A 86 -38.32 -52.75 -12.28
C SER A 86 -37.85 -53.62 -13.44
N ASN A 87 -38.30 -54.88 -13.47
CA ASN A 87 -38.04 -55.76 -14.60
C ASN A 87 -39.10 -55.49 -15.66
N SER A 88 -38.77 -54.74 -16.72
CA SER A 88 -39.61 -54.68 -17.91
C SER A 88 -39.24 -55.88 -18.78
N SER A 89 -39.89 -57.02 -18.54
CA SER A 89 -39.78 -58.21 -19.38
C SER A 89 -40.43 -57.91 -20.75
N GLN A 90 -39.71 -57.24 -21.64
CA GLN A 90 -40.13 -57.09 -23.03
C GLN A 90 -39.40 -58.14 -23.87
N GLY A 91 -40.02 -59.32 -23.95
CA GLY A 91 -39.59 -60.40 -24.84
C GLY A 91 -39.53 -61.74 -24.12
N ASN A 92 -40.43 -62.65 -24.49
CA ASN A 92 -40.37 -64.07 -24.18
C ASN A 92 -38.95 -64.59 -24.36
N LEU A 93 -38.29 -64.98 -23.27
CA LEU A 93 -37.24 -66.01 -23.15
C LEU A 93 -36.80 -66.01 -21.67
N VAL A 94 -37.34 -66.92 -20.87
CA VAL A 94 -36.80 -67.18 -19.53
C VAL A 94 -35.51 -67.98 -19.76
N ASP A 95 -34.37 -67.29 -19.76
CA ASP A 95 -33.07 -67.96 -19.72
C ASP A 95 -32.84 -68.48 -18.29
N LEU A 96 -33.08 -69.77 -18.08
CA LEU A 96 -32.90 -70.46 -16.80
C LEU A 96 -31.42 -70.51 -16.33
N THR A 97 -30.49 -69.86 -17.03
CA THR A 97 -29.07 -69.83 -16.66
C THR A 97 -28.61 -68.55 -15.96
N THR A 98 -29.45 -67.51 -15.88
CA THR A 98 -29.11 -66.26 -15.18
C THR A 98 -30.13 -65.92 -14.09
N GLN A 99 -29.63 -65.82 -12.86
CA GLN A 99 -30.37 -65.53 -11.63
C GLN A 99 -30.94 -64.10 -11.61
N ASP A 100 -31.94 -63.80 -12.46
CA ASP A 100 -32.61 -62.50 -12.48
C ASP A 100 -33.98 -62.51 -11.78
N LEU A 101 -34.07 -63.30 -10.70
CA LEU A 101 -35.29 -63.57 -9.93
C LEU A 101 -35.59 -62.53 -8.82
N LEU A 102 -34.77 -61.48 -8.68
CA LEU A 102 -34.88 -60.49 -7.60
C LEU A 102 -35.36 -59.13 -8.15
N THR A 103 -36.67 -59.01 -8.32
CA THR A 103 -37.37 -57.72 -8.44
C THR A 103 -37.73 -57.20 -7.04
N GLY A 104 -37.52 -55.91 -6.78
CA GLY A 104 -37.84 -55.32 -5.49
C GLY A 104 -37.05 -54.07 -5.10
N TYR A 105 -37.34 -53.58 -3.90
CA TYR A 105 -36.65 -52.47 -3.26
C TYR A 105 -35.46 -53.00 -2.46
N GLN A 106 -34.25 -52.53 -2.77
CA GLN A 106 -33.03 -52.88 -2.04
C GLN A 106 -32.54 -51.65 -1.27
N PHE A 107 -32.35 -51.82 0.04
CA PHE A 107 -31.72 -50.84 0.92
C PHE A 107 -30.38 -51.39 1.37
N GLY A 108 -29.31 -50.64 1.14
CA GLY A 108 -27.96 -51.00 1.55
C GLY A 108 -27.35 -49.88 2.40
N VAL A 109 -26.78 -50.23 3.55
CA VAL A 109 -25.87 -49.36 4.27
C VAL A 109 -24.48 -49.92 4.10
N SER A 110 -23.54 -49.12 3.58
CA SER A 110 -22.14 -49.52 3.50
C SER A 110 -21.31 -48.73 4.51
N PHE A 111 -20.32 -49.41 5.10
CA PHE A 111 -19.39 -48.83 6.07
C PHE A 111 -17.94 -49.06 5.63
N ASN A 112 -17.14 -47.99 5.55
CA ASN A 112 -15.72 -48.07 5.23
C ASN A 112 -14.85 -47.67 6.44
N PRO A 113 -14.29 -48.63 7.22
CA PRO A 113 -13.47 -48.33 8.39
C PRO A 113 -12.10 -47.74 8.05
N ALA A 114 -11.55 -48.03 6.87
CA ALA A 114 -10.23 -47.54 6.47
C ALA A 114 -10.24 -46.01 6.26
N SER A 115 -11.35 -45.45 5.77
CA SER A 115 -11.49 -44.01 5.58
C SER A 115 -11.56 -43.25 6.90
N LEU A 116 -12.02 -43.88 7.99
CA LEU A 116 -12.14 -43.29 9.33
C LEU A 116 -10.76 -43.02 9.95
N LEU A 117 -9.79 -43.92 9.76
CA LEU A 117 -8.43 -43.80 10.32
C LEU A 117 -7.68 -42.56 9.78
N ALA A 118 -7.97 -42.13 8.56
CA ALA A 118 -7.33 -40.97 7.94
C ALA A 118 -7.97 -39.62 8.31
N LYS A 119 -9.22 -39.60 8.82
CA LYS A 119 -9.97 -38.35 9.08
C LYS A 119 -9.32 -37.40 10.10
N PRO A 120 -8.74 -37.87 11.23
CA PRO A 120 -8.08 -36.96 12.18
C PRO A 120 -6.93 -36.17 11.54
N ALA A 121 -6.12 -36.84 10.70
CA ALA A 121 -5.00 -36.21 9.99
C ALA A 121 -5.51 -35.16 9.00
N THR A 122 -6.57 -35.46 8.25
CA THR A 122 -7.20 -34.52 7.30
C THR A 122 -7.77 -33.28 8.00
N VAL A 123 -8.46 -33.45 9.14
CA VAL A 123 -8.97 -32.31 9.93
C VAL A 123 -7.82 -31.47 10.48
N LYS A 124 -6.75 -32.09 10.97
CA LYS A 124 -5.55 -31.38 11.46
C LYS A 124 -4.88 -30.58 10.33
N LYS A 125 -4.79 -31.16 9.13
CA LYS A 125 -4.28 -30.49 7.92
C LYS A 125 -5.13 -29.28 7.56
N ALA A 126 -6.45 -29.44 7.47
CA ALA A 126 -7.37 -28.35 7.14
C ALA A 126 -7.31 -27.21 8.17
N LYS A 127 -7.16 -27.55 9.47
CA LYS A 127 -6.96 -26.53 10.51
C LYS A 127 -5.68 -25.73 10.29
N LYS A 128 -4.57 -26.40 9.93
CA LYS A 128 -3.32 -25.72 9.59
C LYS A 128 -3.41 -24.87 8.33
N GLN A 129 -4.24 -25.27 7.35
CA GLN A 129 -4.50 -24.43 6.17
C GLN A 129 -5.25 -23.14 6.52
N VAL A 130 -6.20 -23.18 7.47
CA VAL A 130 -6.83 -21.96 8.01
C VAL A 130 -5.80 -21.05 8.68
N ASP A 131 -4.92 -21.62 9.50
CA ASP A 131 -3.86 -20.86 10.17
C ASP A 131 -2.92 -20.21 9.14
N VAL A 132 -2.51 -20.94 8.12
CA VAL A 132 -1.69 -20.42 7.01
C VAL A 132 -2.39 -19.26 6.30
N ALA A 133 -3.67 -19.40 5.95
CA ALA A 133 -4.42 -18.33 5.29
C ALA A 133 -4.52 -17.06 6.17
N LYS A 134 -4.64 -17.21 7.50
CA LYS A 134 -4.62 -16.09 8.44
C LYS A 134 -3.26 -15.41 8.47
N TYR A 135 -2.17 -16.17 8.61
CA TYR A 135 -0.83 -15.60 8.63
C TYR A 135 -0.49 -14.89 7.31
N SER A 136 -0.92 -15.42 6.17
CA SER A 136 -0.77 -14.72 4.89
C SER A 136 -1.52 -13.40 4.83
N LYS A 137 -2.70 -13.29 5.47
CA LYS A 137 -3.42 -12.02 5.59
C LYS A 137 -2.69 -11.04 6.51
N GLU A 138 -2.24 -11.51 7.67
CA GLU A 138 -1.52 -10.69 8.65
C GLU A 138 -0.19 -10.15 8.07
N GLU A 139 0.58 -11.00 7.40
CA GLU A 139 1.80 -10.60 6.67
C GLU A 139 1.49 -9.52 5.64
N TYR A 140 0.42 -9.71 4.87
CA TYR A 140 0.01 -8.74 3.86
C TYR A 140 -0.42 -7.41 4.49
N GLU A 141 -1.15 -7.42 5.61
CA GLU A 141 -1.56 -6.21 6.32
C GLU A 141 -0.37 -5.42 6.88
N LEU A 142 0.67 -6.11 7.39
CA LEU A 142 1.92 -5.49 7.81
C LEU A 142 2.65 -4.85 6.62
N ASN A 143 2.70 -5.55 5.49
CA ASN A 143 3.32 -5.02 4.28
C ASN A 143 2.55 -3.81 3.73
N LEU A 144 1.21 -3.87 3.72
CA LEU A 144 0.36 -2.77 3.30
C LEU A 144 0.57 -1.53 4.18
N GLU A 145 0.70 -1.73 5.50
CA GLU A 145 1.00 -0.64 6.44
C GLU A 145 2.34 0.03 6.14
N ALA A 146 3.40 -0.76 5.89
CA ALA A 146 4.71 -0.22 5.53
C ALA A 146 4.64 0.55 4.20
N GLN A 147 3.88 0.05 3.22
CA GLN A 147 3.67 0.73 1.95
C GLN A 147 2.93 2.07 2.12
N VAL A 148 1.85 2.11 2.90
CA VAL A 148 1.12 3.36 3.19
C VAL A 148 2.04 4.39 3.83
N LYS A 149 2.80 4.00 4.86
CA LYS A 149 3.78 4.87 5.53
C LYS A 149 4.80 5.42 4.54
N THR A 150 5.38 4.55 3.71
CA THR A 150 6.40 4.94 2.72
C THR A 150 5.83 5.92 1.69
N ARG A 151 4.67 5.62 1.10
CA ARG A 151 4.03 6.49 0.10
C ARG A 151 3.60 7.83 0.70
N TYR A 152 3.16 7.84 1.96
CA TYR A 152 2.85 9.08 2.67
C TYR A 152 4.09 9.95 2.87
N PHE A 153 5.23 9.38 3.26
CA PHE A 153 6.47 10.13 3.40
C PHE A 153 6.96 10.68 2.06
N THR A 154 6.87 9.91 0.98
CA THR A 154 7.19 10.38 -0.37
C THR A 154 6.26 11.51 -0.81
N PHE A 155 4.96 11.40 -0.53
CA PHE A 155 3.99 12.46 -0.81
C PHE A 155 4.33 13.75 -0.06
N LEU A 156 4.59 13.65 1.25
CA LEU A 156 4.94 14.79 2.08
C LEU A 156 6.26 15.45 1.63
N GLN A 157 7.25 14.64 1.28
CA GLN A 157 8.51 15.13 0.71
C GLN A 157 8.28 15.89 -0.60
N ALA A 158 7.52 15.31 -1.53
CA ALA A 158 7.23 15.93 -2.82
C ALA A 158 6.47 17.26 -2.64
N GLN A 159 5.49 17.30 -1.73
CA GLN A 159 4.76 18.51 -1.38
C GLN A 159 5.70 19.61 -0.87
N LYS A 160 6.62 19.27 0.03
CA LYS A 160 7.56 20.24 0.62
C LYS A 160 8.61 20.73 -0.37
N SER A 161 9.06 19.87 -1.28
CA SER A 161 10.02 20.28 -2.32
C SER A 161 9.46 21.30 -3.32
N LEU A 162 8.14 21.41 -3.46
CA LEU A 162 7.53 22.27 -4.46
C LEU A 162 7.64 23.76 -4.10
N ARG A 163 7.56 24.10 -2.81
CA ARG A 163 7.58 25.50 -2.34
C ARG A 163 8.90 26.20 -2.69
N PRO A 164 10.09 25.66 -2.33
CA PRO A 164 11.36 26.29 -2.70
C PRO A 164 11.56 26.44 -4.21
N LEU A 165 11.07 25.47 -5.01
CA LEU A 165 11.16 25.54 -6.46
C LEU A 165 10.25 26.61 -7.06
N ASN A 166 9.12 26.89 -6.43
CA ASN A 166 8.26 27.99 -6.82
C ASN A 166 8.94 29.34 -6.55
N ASP A 167 9.56 29.50 -5.38
CA ASP A 167 10.28 30.72 -5.01
C ASP A 167 11.50 30.92 -5.93
N ALA A 168 12.28 29.86 -6.18
CA ALA A 168 13.40 29.89 -7.10
C ALA A 168 13.00 30.27 -8.54
N LEU A 169 11.82 29.83 -9.00
CA LEU A 169 11.33 30.20 -10.33
C LEU A 169 10.98 31.69 -10.40
N ILE A 170 10.36 32.25 -9.35
CA ILE A 170 10.04 33.68 -9.27
C ILE A 170 11.33 34.51 -9.29
N ASP A 171 12.35 34.08 -8.56
CA ASP A 171 13.67 34.73 -8.54
C ASP A 171 14.36 34.66 -9.91
N ALA A 172 14.37 33.48 -10.54
CA ALA A 172 14.95 33.27 -11.87
C ALA A 172 14.22 34.09 -12.95
N GLU A 173 12.90 34.17 -12.88
CA GLU A 173 12.08 34.99 -13.80
C GLU A 173 12.39 36.49 -13.61
N THR A 174 12.49 36.95 -12.36
CA THR A 174 12.82 38.34 -12.04
C THR A 174 14.21 38.70 -12.53
N ASN A 175 15.20 37.82 -12.28
CA ASN A 175 16.56 38.01 -12.76
C ASN A 175 16.63 38.07 -14.29
N LEU A 176 15.94 37.14 -14.99
CA LEU A 176 15.88 37.13 -16.45
C LEU A 176 15.30 38.44 -17.00
N LYS A 177 14.24 38.98 -16.38
CA LYS A 177 13.65 40.28 -16.76
C LYS A 177 14.65 41.42 -16.61
N VAL A 178 15.37 41.48 -15.49
CA VAL A 178 16.39 42.52 -15.23
C VAL A 178 17.54 42.43 -16.25
N VAL A 179 18.11 41.25 -16.44
CA VAL A 179 19.22 41.04 -17.39
C VAL A 179 18.78 41.30 -18.83
N ARG A 180 17.55 40.93 -19.21
CA ARG A 180 16.99 41.25 -20.53
C ARG A 180 16.92 42.75 -20.77
N LEU A 181 16.44 43.54 -19.80
CA LEU A 181 16.37 44.99 -19.92
C LEU A 181 17.77 45.62 -20.01
N ALA A 182 18.71 45.16 -19.20
CA ALA A 182 20.11 45.62 -19.26
C ALA A 182 20.75 45.28 -20.61
N PHE A 183 20.47 44.09 -21.17
CA PHE A 183 20.99 43.67 -22.48
C PHE A 183 20.43 44.54 -23.61
N GLN A 184 19.13 44.87 -23.56
CA GLN A 184 18.50 45.79 -24.53
C GLN A 184 19.11 47.18 -24.51
N LYS A 185 19.62 47.62 -23.35
CA LYS A 185 20.36 48.88 -23.19
C LYS A 185 21.87 48.76 -23.47
N ALA A 186 22.33 47.58 -23.90
CA ALA A 186 23.75 47.26 -24.09
C ALA A 186 24.62 47.40 -22.83
N GLU A 187 24.02 47.26 -21.63
CA GLU A 187 24.71 47.35 -20.33
C GLU A 187 25.36 46.01 -19.91
N VAL A 188 24.90 44.88 -20.48
CA VAL A 188 25.43 43.52 -20.21
C VAL A 188 25.69 42.76 -21.51
N LYS A 189 26.48 41.68 -21.44
CA LYS A 189 26.84 40.88 -22.63
C LYS A 189 25.79 39.83 -22.95
N LEU A 190 25.82 39.31 -24.19
CA LEU A 190 24.97 38.20 -24.62
C LEU A 190 25.17 36.94 -23.77
N GLU A 191 26.40 36.71 -23.29
CA GLU A 191 26.75 35.59 -22.40
C GLU A 191 25.94 35.63 -21.09
N ASP A 192 25.82 36.81 -20.46
CA ASP A 192 25.08 36.99 -19.21
C ASP A 192 23.57 36.76 -19.42
N TYR A 193 23.03 37.26 -20.54
CA TYR A 193 21.64 37.00 -20.93
C TYR A 193 21.37 35.52 -21.16
N ASN A 194 22.26 34.84 -21.89
CA ASN A 194 22.13 33.40 -22.13
C ASN A 194 22.21 32.60 -20.82
N ALA A 195 23.11 32.98 -19.90
CA ALA A 195 23.21 32.34 -18.59
C ALA A 195 21.92 32.50 -17.77
N ALA A 196 21.34 33.70 -17.72
CA ALA A 196 20.06 33.94 -17.05
C ALA A 196 18.90 33.16 -17.70
N SER A 197 18.86 33.08 -19.03
CA SER A 197 17.86 32.32 -19.77
C SER A 197 17.98 30.81 -19.52
N ILE A 198 19.20 30.27 -19.51
CA ILE A 198 19.46 28.85 -19.17
C ILE A 198 19.00 28.57 -17.73
N ASN A 199 19.34 29.42 -16.77
CA ASN A 199 18.96 29.26 -15.38
C ASN A 199 17.43 29.27 -15.18
N TYR A 200 16.71 30.17 -15.85
CA TYR A 200 15.25 30.19 -15.86
C TYR A 200 14.67 28.88 -16.42
N ASN A 201 15.14 28.44 -17.58
CA ASN A 201 14.64 27.22 -18.22
C ASN A 201 14.91 25.96 -17.38
N GLN A 202 16.08 25.89 -16.73
CA GLN A 202 16.42 24.80 -15.80
C GLN A 202 15.48 24.79 -14.60
N THR A 203 15.28 25.94 -13.95
CA THR A 203 14.41 26.06 -12.77
C THR A 203 12.96 25.75 -13.10
N PHE A 204 12.48 26.23 -14.27
CA PHE A 204 11.16 25.90 -14.79
C PHE A 204 10.99 24.38 -14.99
N THR A 205 11.97 23.73 -15.61
CA THR A 205 11.96 22.27 -15.81
C THR A 205 11.97 21.52 -14.48
N SER A 206 12.77 21.95 -13.51
CA SER A 206 12.81 21.37 -12.16
C SER A 206 11.48 21.52 -11.43
N LYS A 207 10.80 22.67 -11.54
CA LYS A 207 9.46 22.85 -10.98
C LYS A 207 8.46 21.90 -11.62
N LEU A 208 8.43 21.81 -12.95
CA LEU A 208 7.51 20.91 -13.67
C LEU A 208 7.74 19.44 -13.27
N GLN A 209 8.99 19.03 -13.10
CA GLN A 209 9.32 17.71 -12.60
C GLN A 209 8.80 17.49 -11.17
N ALA A 210 8.98 18.47 -10.28
CA ALA A 210 8.50 18.38 -8.90
C ALA A 210 6.96 18.34 -8.81
N GLU A 211 6.25 19.11 -9.65
CA GLU A 211 4.78 19.04 -9.76
C GLU A 211 4.34 17.63 -10.18
N THR A 212 5.02 17.06 -11.17
CA THR A 212 4.76 15.69 -11.62
C THR A 212 5.00 14.69 -10.49
N THR A 213 6.14 14.80 -9.79
CA THR A 213 6.47 13.94 -8.64
C THR A 213 5.42 14.05 -7.54
N TYR A 214 4.94 15.25 -7.23
CA TYR A 214 3.87 15.46 -6.26
C TYR A 214 2.56 14.79 -6.67
N LEU A 215 2.13 14.98 -7.92
CA LEU A 215 0.90 14.38 -8.44
C LEU A 215 0.99 12.86 -8.49
N THR A 216 2.12 12.29 -8.92
CA THR A 216 2.36 10.85 -8.92
C THR A 216 2.38 10.29 -7.50
N ALA A 217 3.03 10.98 -6.54
CA ALA A 217 3.05 10.54 -5.15
C ALA A 217 1.65 10.59 -4.51
N LYS A 218 0.85 11.61 -4.83
CA LYS A 218 -0.56 11.70 -4.42
C LYS A 218 -1.37 10.52 -4.97
N ALA A 219 -1.31 10.29 -6.29
CA ALA A 219 -2.03 9.20 -6.94
C ALA A 219 -1.61 7.83 -6.39
N ALA A 220 -0.31 7.62 -6.14
CA ALA A 220 0.19 6.39 -5.55
C ALA A 220 -0.33 6.17 -4.13
N LEU A 221 -0.48 7.22 -3.31
CA LEU A 221 -1.07 7.06 -1.97
C LEU A 221 -2.57 6.75 -2.07
N GLU A 222 -3.29 7.45 -2.95
CA GLU A 222 -4.73 7.25 -3.19
C GLU A 222 -5.06 5.88 -3.76
N GLU A 223 -4.15 5.26 -4.52
CA GLU A 223 -4.28 3.88 -5.00
C GLU A 223 -4.42 2.89 -3.84
N LEU A 224 -3.68 3.09 -2.74
CA LEU A 224 -3.74 2.18 -1.59
C LEU A 224 -4.99 2.41 -0.74
N THR A 225 -5.42 3.66 -0.59
CA THR A 225 -6.62 3.99 0.21
C THR A 225 -7.91 3.80 -0.56
N VAL A 226 -7.86 3.75 -1.90
CA VAL A 226 -9.02 3.64 -2.82
C VAL A 226 -10.00 4.81 -2.69
N LYS A 227 -9.68 5.80 -1.85
CA LYS A 227 -10.43 7.04 -1.60
C LYS A 227 -9.46 8.21 -1.76
N LYS A 228 -10.00 9.35 -2.18
CA LYS A 228 -9.21 10.59 -2.30
C LYS A 228 -8.73 11.02 -0.92
N LEU A 229 -7.53 11.60 -0.86
CA LEU A 229 -6.98 12.10 0.42
C LEU A 229 -7.87 13.18 1.04
N GLU A 230 -8.58 13.94 0.20
CA GLU A 230 -9.51 15.00 0.60
C GLU A 230 -10.72 14.49 1.42
N GLU A 231 -11.08 13.22 1.22
CA GLU A 231 -12.22 12.57 1.87
C GLU A 231 -11.84 11.94 3.21
N ILE A 232 -10.54 11.75 3.47
CA ILE A 232 -10.01 11.17 4.70
C ILE A 232 -9.60 12.34 5.60
N LYS A 233 -10.48 12.79 6.49
CA LYS A 233 -10.19 13.85 7.48
C LYS A 233 -10.00 13.30 8.88
#